data_AF-A0A967P7N1-F1
#
_entry.id   AF-A0A967P7N1-F1
#
_cell.length_a   1.000
_cell.length_b   1.000
_cell.length_c   1.000
_cell.angle_alpha   90.00
_cell.angle_beta   90.00
_cell.angle_gamma   90.00
#
_symmetry.space_group_name_H-M   'P 1'
#
loop_
_entity.id
_entity.type
_entity.pdbx_description
1 polymer ?
#
loop_
_entity_poly.entity_id
_entity_poly.type
_entity_poly.pdbx_seq_one_letter_code
_entity_poly.pdbx_strand_id
1 'polypeptide(L)' 'PNDEKSIFIEIRAGTGGEEAALFAANLFRMYTHFAEKNGWKVEIMNINDTGIGGIKEVVASIEGKNVYKKFKFE' A
#
# COMPACT_ATOMS: atom_id res chain seq x y z
N PRO A 1 21.93 -8.60 2.86
CA PRO A 1 22.39 -7.24 3.22
C PRO A 1 21.33 -6.12 3.09
N ASN A 2 20.22 -6.32 2.36
CA ASN A 2 19.14 -5.31 2.21
C ASN A 2 17.86 -5.66 3.01
N ASP A 3 17.88 -6.67 3.88
CA ASP A 3 16.67 -7.21 4.54
C ASP A 3 16.06 -6.30 5.62
N GLU A 4 16.72 -5.17 5.92
CA GLU A 4 16.26 -4.12 6.84
C GLU A 4 15.80 -2.84 6.11
N LYS A 5 15.71 -2.85 4.77
CA LYS A 5 15.24 -1.68 4.02
C LYS A 5 13.72 -1.61 4.05
N SER A 6 13.19 -0.47 4.50
CA SER A 6 11.80 -0.07 4.28
C SER A 6 11.50 -0.04 2.78
N ILE A 7 10.26 -0.33 2.42
CA ILE A 7 9.78 -0.18 1.03
C ILE A 7 8.77 0.96 0.97
N PHE A 8 8.58 1.49 -0.23
CA PHE A 8 7.42 2.32 -0.55
C PHE A 8 6.48 1.52 -1.43
N ILE A 9 5.20 1.49 -1.07
CA ILE A 9 4.12 0.99 -1.91
C ILE A 9 3.37 2.19 -2.46
N GLU A 10 3.16 2.17 -3.77
CA GLU A 10 2.41 3.17 -4.51
C GLU A 10 1.28 2.47 -5.27
N ILE A 11 0.04 2.85 -4.96
CA ILE A 11 -1.15 2.28 -5.61
C ILE A 11 -1.88 3.44 -6.29
N ARG A 12 -2.09 3.30 -7.60
CA ARG A 12 -2.83 4.26 -8.42
C ARG A 12 -4.04 3.58 -9.04
N ALA A 13 -5.19 4.23 -8.97
CA ALA A 13 -6.37 3.80 -9.71
C ALA A 13 -6.08 3.91 -11.22
N GLY A 14 -6.29 2.80 -11.94
CA GLY A 14 -6.18 2.76 -13.39
C GLY A 14 -7.44 3.26 -14.08
N THR A 15 -7.71 2.73 -15.27
CA THR A 15 -8.97 2.98 -15.98
C THR A 15 -10.14 2.31 -15.27
N GLY A 16 -11.31 2.95 -15.27
CA GLY A 16 -12.52 2.42 -14.65
C GLY A 16 -13.12 3.32 -13.56
N GLY A 17 -12.72 4.59 -13.49
CA GLY A 17 -13.40 5.59 -12.67
C GLY A 17 -13.48 5.20 -11.19
N GLU A 18 -14.70 5.20 -10.65
CA GLU A 18 -14.92 4.95 -9.22
C GLU A 18 -14.64 3.49 -8.84
N GLU A 19 -14.96 2.53 -9.71
CA GLU A 19 -14.66 1.12 -9.47
C GLU A 19 -13.16 0.86 -9.35
N ALA A 20 -12.35 1.54 -10.19
CA ALA A 20 -10.91 1.48 -10.09
C ALA A 20 -10.39 2.10 -8.78
N ALA A 21 -11.00 3.19 -8.31
CA ALA A 21 -10.64 3.83 -7.05
C ALA A 21 -11.01 2.97 -5.84
N LEU A 22 -12.18 2.33 -5.85
CA LEU A 22 -12.59 1.37 -4.81
C LEU A 22 -11.68 0.14 -4.79
N PHE A 23 -11.26 -0.33 -5.97
CA PHE A 23 -10.30 -1.44 -6.06
C PHE A 23 -8.93 -1.05 -5.50
N ALA A 24 -8.41 0.13 -5.82
CA ALA A 24 -7.18 0.66 -5.24
C ALA A 24 -7.27 0.76 -3.70
N ALA A 25 -8.42 1.19 -3.18
CA ALA A 25 -8.69 1.23 -1.74
C ALA A 25 -8.65 -0.18 -1.10
N ASN A 26 -9.25 -1.17 -1.77
CA ASN A 26 -9.22 -2.56 -1.32
C ASN A 26 -7.81 -3.15 -1.33
N LEU A 27 -7.01 -2.88 -2.37
CA LEU A 27 -5.61 -3.29 -2.43
C LEU A 27 -4.80 -2.67 -1.30
N PHE A 28 -4.96 -1.37 -1.06
CA PHE A 28 -4.27 -0.70 0.03
C PHE A 28 -4.61 -1.35 1.37
N ARG A 29 -5.91 -1.56 1.66
CA ARG A 29 -6.37 -2.25 2.88
C ARG A 29 -5.79 -3.66 3.00
N MET A 30 -5.74 -4.42 1.90
CA MET A 30 -5.15 -5.75 1.88
C MET A 30 -3.67 -5.72 2.28
N TYR A 31 -2.88 -4.82 1.70
CA TYR A 31 -1.45 -4.71 2.02
C TYR A 31 -1.20 -4.18 3.43
N THR A 32 -2.00 -3.23 3.93
CA THR A 32 -1.92 -2.79 5.33
C THR A 32 -2.19 -3.94 6.28
N HIS A 33 -3.25 -4.72 6.04
CA HIS A 33 -3.56 -5.88 6.88
C HIS A 33 -2.47 -6.96 6.82
N PHE A 34 -1.89 -7.20 5.64
CA PHE A 34 -0.76 -8.10 5.50
C PHE A 34 0.46 -7.61 6.29
N ALA A 35 0.77 -6.31 6.22
CA ALA A 35 1.88 -5.71 6.96
C ALA A 35 1.68 -5.83 8.48
N GLU A 36 0.49 -5.50 8.98
CA GLU A 36 0.13 -5.65 10.40
C GLU A 36 0.31 -7.09 10.88
N LYS A 37 -0.15 -8.07 10.10
CA LYS A 37 0.00 -9.51 10.43
C LYS A 37 1.47 -9.94 10.52
N ASN A 38 2.37 -9.28 9.80
CA ASN A 38 3.81 -9.53 9.86
C ASN A 38 4.53 -8.64 10.90
N GLY A 39 3.80 -7.84 11.67
CA GLY A 39 4.37 -6.92 12.67
C GLY A 39 5.13 -5.75 12.05
N TRP A 40 4.79 -5.37 10.83
CA TRP A 40 5.39 -4.24 10.12
C TRP A 40 4.60 -2.95 10.37
N LYS A 41 5.32 -1.85 10.44
CA LYS A 41 4.74 -0.51 10.55
C LYS A 41 4.39 0.01 9.17
N VAL A 42 3.20 0.56 9.01
CA VAL A 42 2.77 1.24 7.78
C VAL A 42 2.58 2.72 8.08
N GLU A 43 3.23 3.59 7.32
CA GLU A 43 3.01 5.05 7.39
C GLU A 43 2.54 5.57 6.04
N ILE A 44 1.41 6.27 6.04
CA ILE A 44 0.89 6.92 4.83
C ILE A 44 1.68 8.21 4.60
N MET A 45 2.35 8.30 3.46
CA MET A 45 3.11 9.48 3.05
C MET A 45 2.24 10.46 2.26
N ASN A 46 1.36 9.93 1.42
CA ASN A 46 0.42 10.70 0.62
C ASN A 46 -0.82 9.87 0.31
N ILE A 47 -1.98 10.51 0.27
CA ILE A 47 -3.25 9.87 -0.13
C ILE A 47 -4.15 10.88 -0.85
N ASN A 48 -4.74 10.44 -1.95
CA ASN A 48 -5.74 11.15 -2.72
C ASN A 48 -6.98 10.26 -2.80
N ASP A 49 -7.95 10.50 -1.91
CA ASP A 49 -9.21 9.77 -1.87
C ASP A 49 -10.32 10.43 -2.69
N THR A 50 -11.39 9.68 -2.95
CA THR A 50 -12.56 10.18 -3.70
C THR A 50 -13.63 10.82 -2.81
N GLY A 51 -13.45 10.84 -1.48
CA GLY A 51 -14.47 11.27 -0.51
C GLY A 51 -15.64 10.29 -0.30
N ILE A 52 -15.77 9.27 -1.15
CA ILE A 52 -16.81 8.23 -1.06
C ILE A 52 -16.22 6.82 -0.85
N GLY A 53 -14.98 6.75 -0.37
CA GLY A 53 -14.31 5.51 0.03
C GLY A 53 -13.37 4.90 -1.01
N GLY A 54 -13.26 5.50 -2.21
CA GLY A 54 -12.24 5.15 -3.19
C GLY A 54 -10.92 5.89 -2.97
N ILE A 55 -9.83 5.35 -3.54
CA ILE A 55 -8.50 5.97 -3.55
C ILE A 55 -8.05 6.13 -5.01
N LYS A 56 -7.72 7.36 -5.42
CA LYS A 56 -7.08 7.61 -6.72
C LYS A 56 -5.60 7.31 -6.69
N GLU A 57 -4.93 7.69 -5.60
CA GLU A 57 -3.50 7.45 -5.39
C GLU A 57 -3.21 7.33 -3.89
N VAL A 58 -2.35 6.39 -3.50
CA VAL A 58 -1.79 6.32 -2.15
C VAL A 58 -0.32 5.91 -2.24
N VAL A 59 0.51 6.58 -1.44
CA VAL A 59 1.91 6.25 -1.21
C VAL A 59 2.10 5.99 0.27
N ALA A 60 2.62 4.81 0.63
CA ALA A 60 2.88 4.44 2.01
C ALA A 60 4.27 3.81 2.14
N SER A 61 4.96 4.11 3.24
CA SER A 61 6.16 3.38 3.65
C SER A 61 5.75 2.15 4.48
N ILE A 62 6.44 1.03 4.26
CA ILE A 62 6.31 -0.16 5.09
C ILE A 62 7.67 -0.51 5.66
N GLU A 63 7.75 -0.55 6.99
CA GLU A 63 8.98 -0.74 7.74
C GLU A 63 8.89 -1.97 8.63
N GLY A 64 9.97 -2.77 8.64
CA GLY A 64 10.03 -3.97 9.44
C GLY A 64 11.02 -4.99 8.91
N LYS A 65 11.18 -6.08 9.65
CA LYS A 65 12.15 -7.12 9.34
C LYS A 65 11.74 -7.90 8.09
N ASN A 66 12.64 -8.03 7.12
CA ASN A 66 12.46 -8.78 5.86
C ASN A 66 11.34 -8.27 4.93
N VAL A 67 10.88 -7.02 5.08
CA VAL A 67 9.81 -6.43 4.24
C VAL A 67 10.19 -6.51 2.75
N TYR A 68 11.37 -6.02 2.40
CA TYR A 68 11.87 -6.05 1.02
C TYR A 68 11.86 -7.45 0.40
N LYS A 69 12.26 -8.48 1.15
CA LYS A 69 12.31 -9.86 0.65
C LYS A 69 10.93 -10.43 0.30
N LYS A 70 9.89 -9.98 0.99
CA LYS A 70 8.51 -10.44 0.81
C LYS A 70 7.79 -9.69 -0.30
N PHE A 71 8.09 -8.40 -0.48
CA PHE A 71 7.43 -7.53 -1.45
C PHE A 71 8.17 -7.40 -2.79
N LYS A 72 9.38 -7.95 -2.94
CA LYS A 72 10.14 -7.84 -4.20
C LYS A 72 9.47 -8.40 -5.47
N PHE A 73 8.33 -9.09 -5.35
CA PHE A 73 7.61 -9.70 -6.46
C PHE A 73 6.24 -9.04 -6.72
N GLU A 74 5.89 -8.05 -5.91
CA GLU A 74 4.72 -7.20 -6.04
C GLU A 74 5.10 -5.92 -6.80
#